data_AF-A0A951B624-F1
#
_entry.id   AF-A0A951B624-F1
#
_cell.length_a   1.000
_cell.length_b   1.000
_cell.length_c   1.000
_cell.angle_alpha   90.00
_cell.angle_beta   90.00
_cell.angle_gamma   90.00
#
_symmetry.space_group_name_H-M   'P 1'
#
loop_
_entity.id
_entity.type
_entity.pdbx_description
1 polymer ?
#
loop_
_entity_poly.entity_id
_entity_poly.type
_entity_poly.pdbx_seq_one_letter_code
_entity_poly.pdbx_strand_id
1 'polypeptide(L)'
;MRRNLIAIPVLAMVSLSMFGQTDLKRDRHDRNADTRDIRHDRRDINHDRAKRNADWRAAHRQQRDINHDKADVAKDRQELRQDVASGNMAAANAERKDIRHDERDINHDRAVRNRDYRMARRQQRDINHDKRDMRQDMRDRRKDNADIREDKNEPK
;
A
#
# COMPACT_ATOMS: atom_id res chain seq x y z
N MET A 1 44.07 58.84 -57.02
CA MET A 1 43.47 57.61 -57.61
C MET A 1 44.17 56.43 -56.93
N ARG A 2 43.55 55.45 -56.26
CA ARG A 2 42.30 54.73 -56.50
C ARG A 2 41.73 54.21 -55.15
N ARG A 3 40.40 54.10 -55.07
CA ARG A 3 39.62 53.40 -54.02
C ARG A 3 39.74 51.88 -54.19
N ASN A 4 39.34 51.13 -53.14
CA ASN A 4 38.82 49.73 -53.09
C ASN A 4 39.55 48.91 -52.00
N LEU A 5 38.96 48.07 -51.14
CA LEU A 5 37.60 47.61 -50.84
C LEU A 5 37.69 46.93 -49.46
N ILE A 6 36.65 47.07 -48.64
CA ILE A 6 36.46 46.37 -47.35
C ILE A 6 36.23 44.88 -47.63
N ALA A 7 36.90 43.99 -46.91
CA ALA A 7 36.56 42.57 -46.84
C ALA A 7 36.55 42.10 -45.39
N ILE A 8 35.35 42.08 -44.81
CA ILE A 8 35.04 41.41 -43.55
C ILE A 8 34.70 39.95 -43.90
N PRO A 9 35.40 38.93 -43.39
CA PRO A 9 34.88 37.57 -43.47
C PRO A 9 33.87 37.36 -42.35
N VAL A 10 32.61 37.47 -42.76
CA VAL A 10 31.39 36.82 -42.29
C VAL A 10 31.54 35.83 -41.11
N LEU A 11 30.98 36.26 -39.98
CA LEU A 11 30.39 35.41 -38.95
C LEU A 11 29.10 34.79 -39.54
N ALA A 12 28.99 33.46 -39.66
CA ALA A 12 27.67 32.83 -39.91
C ALA A 12 27.61 31.35 -39.48
N MET A 13 26.84 31.15 -38.41
CA MET A 13 25.89 30.06 -38.18
C MET A 13 26.37 28.60 -38.23
N VAL A 14 26.72 28.06 -37.05
CA VAL A 14 26.25 26.73 -36.63
C VAL A 14 26.07 26.76 -35.12
N SER A 15 24.83 26.90 -34.61
CA SER A 15 24.47 26.46 -33.24
C SER A 15 23.06 26.92 -32.84
N LEU A 16 21.99 26.30 -33.33
CA LEU A 16 20.68 26.47 -32.66
C LEU A 16 19.70 25.30 -32.76
N SER A 17 20.11 24.12 -33.25
CA SER A 17 19.18 22.98 -33.42
C SER A 17 19.38 21.83 -32.42
N MET A 18 20.34 21.93 -31.49
CA MET A 18 20.67 20.82 -30.58
C MET A 18 19.83 20.78 -29.30
N PHE A 19 19.23 21.89 -28.87
CA PHE A 19 18.50 21.96 -27.60
C PHE A 19 17.12 21.26 -27.65
N GLY A 20 16.30 21.49 -28.69
CA GLY A 20 14.97 20.86 -28.79
C GLY A 20 14.97 19.35 -29.08
N GLN A 21 16.02 18.81 -29.70
CA GLN A 21 16.13 17.35 -29.91
C GLN A 21 16.58 16.58 -28.67
N THR A 22 17.33 17.22 -27.77
CA THR A 22 17.72 16.61 -26.50
C THR A 22 16.58 16.61 -25.50
N ASP A 23 15.75 17.65 -25.48
CA ASP A 23 14.61 17.77 -24.58
C ASP A 23 13.52 16.74 -24.90
N LEU A 24 13.10 16.67 -26.17
CA LEU A 24 12.14 15.66 -26.64
C LEU A 24 12.54 14.20 -26.35
N LYS A 25 13.85 13.89 -26.32
CA LYS A 25 14.33 12.54 -25.96
C LYS A 25 14.22 12.29 -24.47
N ARG A 26 14.50 13.32 -23.65
CA ARG A 26 14.38 13.29 -22.21
C ARG A 26 12.93 13.13 -21.77
N ASP A 27 12.02 13.95 -22.28
CA ASP A 27 10.60 13.86 -21.91
C ASP A 27 10.00 12.50 -22.27
N ARG A 28 10.41 11.92 -23.41
CA ARG A 28 10.00 10.56 -23.77
C ARG A 28 10.55 9.51 -22.81
N HIS A 29 11.77 9.71 -22.31
CA HIS A 29 12.37 8.82 -21.33
C HIS A 29 11.61 8.91 -20.01
N ASP A 30 11.41 10.13 -19.50
CA ASP A 30 10.74 10.42 -18.22
C ASP A 30 9.29 9.90 -18.25
N ARG A 31 8.53 10.21 -19.32
CA ARG A 31 7.18 9.67 -19.55
C ARG A 31 7.11 8.14 -19.54
N ASN A 32 8.16 7.48 -20.03
CA ASN A 32 8.24 6.03 -20.04
C ASN A 32 8.62 5.47 -18.67
N ALA A 33 9.46 6.17 -17.90
CA ALA A 33 9.77 5.86 -16.51
C ALA A 33 8.48 5.93 -15.65
N ASP A 34 7.77 7.06 -15.69
CA ASP A 34 6.48 7.25 -14.99
C ASP A 34 5.46 6.16 -15.37
N THR A 35 5.45 5.73 -16.63
CA THR A 35 4.55 4.65 -17.07
C THR A 35 4.92 3.29 -16.47
N ARG A 36 6.20 3.03 -16.20
CA ARG A 36 6.65 1.82 -15.50
C ARG A 36 6.31 1.91 -14.02
N ASP A 37 6.53 3.06 -13.40
CA ASP A 37 6.30 3.28 -11.97
C ASP A 37 4.80 3.17 -11.64
N ILE A 38 3.94 3.80 -12.45
CA ILE A 38 2.47 3.60 -12.35
C ILE A 38 2.07 2.12 -12.45
N ARG A 39 2.75 1.31 -13.29
CA ARG A 39 2.45 -0.12 -13.41
C ARG A 39 2.94 -0.90 -12.19
N HIS A 40 4.08 -0.50 -11.63
CA HIS A 40 4.64 -1.06 -10.42
C HIS A 40 3.71 -0.81 -9.23
N ASP A 41 3.36 0.45 -8.96
CA ASP A 41 2.44 0.86 -7.90
C ASP A 41 1.07 0.16 -7.99
N ARG A 42 0.57 -0.05 -9.22
CA ARG A 42 -0.67 -0.81 -9.41
C ARG A 42 -0.56 -2.27 -8.98
N ARG A 43 0.59 -2.90 -9.21
CA ARG A 43 0.83 -4.29 -8.78
C ARG A 43 0.95 -4.35 -7.26
N ASP A 44 1.70 -3.43 -6.67
CA ASP A 44 1.91 -3.36 -5.22
C ASP A 44 0.59 -3.11 -4.47
N ILE A 45 -0.21 -2.14 -4.92
CA ILE A 45 -1.56 -1.91 -4.38
C ILE A 45 -2.42 -3.17 -4.43
N ASN A 46 -2.35 -3.95 -5.52
CA ASN A 46 -3.14 -5.16 -5.64
C ASN A 46 -2.66 -6.25 -4.67
N HIS A 47 -1.34 -6.39 -4.52
CA HIS A 47 -0.72 -7.30 -3.57
C HIS A 47 -1.08 -6.95 -2.12
N ASP A 48 -0.95 -5.68 -1.76
CA ASP A 48 -1.22 -5.21 -0.41
C ASP A 48 -2.72 -5.25 -0.09
N ARG A 49 -3.59 -5.05 -1.08
CA ARG A 49 -5.03 -5.32 -0.92
C ARG A 49 -5.30 -6.78 -0.61
N ALA A 50 -4.63 -7.71 -1.30
CA ALA A 50 -4.79 -9.13 -1.07
C ALA A 50 -4.33 -9.51 0.35
N LYS A 51 -3.14 -9.05 0.77
CA LYS A 51 -2.62 -9.25 2.13
C LYS A 51 -3.54 -8.65 3.19
N ARG A 52 -3.92 -7.38 3.05
CA ARG A 52 -4.84 -6.70 3.96
C ARG A 52 -6.14 -7.47 4.12
N ASN A 53 -6.71 -7.96 3.02
CA ASN A 53 -7.93 -8.75 3.05
C ASN A 53 -7.73 -10.10 3.73
N ALA A 54 -6.57 -10.74 3.57
CA ALA A 54 -6.22 -11.96 4.28
C ALA A 54 -6.11 -11.73 5.80
N ASP A 55 -5.42 -10.66 6.21
CA ASP A 55 -5.31 -10.24 7.62
C ASP A 55 -6.68 -9.96 8.23
N TRP A 56 -7.57 -9.25 7.51
CA TRP A 56 -8.93 -9.05 7.96
C TRP A 56 -9.68 -10.36 8.16
N ARG A 57 -9.59 -11.31 7.21
CA ARG A 57 -10.25 -12.62 7.36
C ARG A 57 -9.70 -13.40 8.55
N ALA A 58 -8.38 -13.36 8.77
CA ALA A 58 -7.75 -14.00 9.92
C ALA A 58 -8.29 -13.41 11.23
N ALA A 59 -8.31 -12.08 11.36
CA ALA A 59 -8.88 -11.41 12.52
C ALA A 59 -10.37 -11.76 12.76
N HIS A 60 -11.16 -11.91 11.69
CA HIS A 60 -12.56 -12.34 11.84
C HIS A 60 -12.70 -13.78 12.30
N ARG A 61 -11.79 -14.69 11.92
CA ARG A 61 -11.77 -16.06 12.45
C ARG A 61 -11.49 -16.06 13.95
N GLN A 62 -10.42 -15.39 14.36
CA GLN A 62 -10.08 -15.23 15.79
C GLN A 62 -11.21 -14.59 16.59
N GLN A 63 -11.97 -13.68 15.98
CA GLN A 63 -13.15 -13.11 16.65
C GLN A 63 -14.27 -14.12 16.85
N ARG A 64 -14.44 -15.09 15.94
CA ARG A 64 -15.41 -16.19 16.10
C ARG A 64 -14.97 -17.15 17.18
N ASP A 65 -13.69 -17.52 17.19
CA ASP A 65 -13.08 -18.40 18.18
C ASP A 65 -13.27 -17.80 19.60
N ILE A 66 -12.90 -16.52 19.79
CA ILE A 66 -13.18 -15.76 21.03
C ILE A 66 -14.66 -15.80 21.44
N ASN A 67 -15.59 -15.76 20.49
CA ASN A 67 -17.01 -15.77 20.81
C ASN A 67 -17.49 -17.16 21.23
N HIS A 68 -16.90 -18.21 20.66
CA HIS A 68 -17.15 -19.60 21.02
C HIS A 68 -16.68 -19.85 22.45
N ASP A 69 -15.41 -19.59 22.76
CA ASP A 69 -14.83 -19.78 24.10
C ASP A 69 -15.58 -18.96 25.16
N LYS A 70 -16.08 -17.77 24.81
CA LYS A 70 -16.91 -16.98 25.71
C LYS A 70 -18.25 -17.62 26.04
N ALA A 71 -18.84 -18.33 25.08
CA ALA A 71 -20.08 -19.06 25.29
C ALA A 71 -19.83 -20.28 26.16
N ASP A 72 -18.72 -20.99 25.93
CA ASP A 72 -18.29 -22.13 26.75
C ASP A 72 -18.03 -21.69 28.19
N VAL A 73 -17.21 -20.64 28.41
CA VAL A 73 -17.01 -20.04 29.74
C VAL A 73 -18.33 -19.66 30.42
N ALA A 74 -19.32 -19.16 29.67
CA ALA A 74 -20.61 -18.80 30.26
C ALA A 74 -21.39 -20.04 30.71
N LYS A 75 -21.34 -21.12 29.93
CA LYS A 75 -21.94 -22.41 30.25
C LYS A 75 -21.25 -23.07 31.44
N ASP A 76 -19.93 -23.19 31.43
CA ASP A 76 -19.14 -23.78 32.52
C ASP A 76 -19.34 -23.00 33.83
N ARG A 77 -19.49 -21.67 33.76
CA ARG A 77 -19.84 -20.85 34.94
C ARG A 77 -21.23 -21.16 35.50
N GLN A 78 -22.18 -21.53 34.65
CA GLN A 78 -23.50 -21.97 35.09
C GLN A 78 -23.42 -23.36 35.73
N GLU A 79 -22.74 -24.30 35.09
CA GLU A 79 -22.54 -25.68 35.57
C GLU A 79 -21.77 -25.68 36.90
N LEU A 80 -20.69 -24.89 36.99
CA LEU A 80 -19.94 -24.65 38.23
C LEU A 80 -20.83 -24.21 39.39
N ARG A 81 -21.78 -23.31 39.14
CA ARG A 81 -22.71 -22.84 40.19
C ARG A 81 -23.63 -23.96 40.66
N GLN A 82 -24.11 -24.80 39.73
CA GLN A 82 -24.97 -25.95 40.04
C GLN A 82 -24.19 -27.03 40.81
N ASP A 83 -22.97 -27.33 40.40
CA ASP A 83 -22.11 -28.32 41.05
C ASP A 83 -21.71 -27.89 42.46
N VAL A 84 -21.36 -26.62 42.64
CA VAL A 84 -21.08 -26.06 43.97
C VAL A 84 -22.33 -26.13 44.85
N ALA A 85 -23.51 -25.80 44.32
CA ALA A 85 -24.77 -25.84 45.07
C ALA A 85 -25.19 -27.27 45.46
N SER A 86 -24.91 -28.26 44.60
CA SER A 86 -25.19 -29.68 44.86
C SER A 86 -24.10 -30.39 45.68
N GLY A 87 -22.98 -29.72 45.97
CA GLY A 87 -21.85 -30.29 46.70
C GLY A 87 -20.91 -31.15 45.87
N ASN A 88 -21.10 -31.23 44.55
CA ASN A 88 -20.24 -31.97 43.64
C ASN A 88 -18.93 -31.21 43.35
N MET A 89 -18.01 -31.23 44.30
CA MET A 89 -16.75 -30.50 44.21
C MET A 89 -15.79 -31.05 43.13
N ALA A 90 -15.96 -32.31 42.71
CA ALA A 90 -15.14 -32.89 41.64
C ALA A 90 -15.50 -32.26 40.30
N ALA A 91 -16.79 -32.20 39.96
CA ALA A 91 -17.27 -31.54 38.74
C ALA A 91 -16.99 -30.04 38.77
N ALA A 92 -17.27 -29.35 39.88
CA ALA A 92 -16.92 -27.93 40.05
C ALA A 92 -15.42 -27.63 39.79
N ASN A 93 -14.52 -28.56 40.14
CA ASN A 93 -13.09 -28.38 39.85
C ASN A 93 -12.73 -28.64 38.38
N ALA A 94 -13.49 -29.46 37.66
CA ALA A 94 -13.39 -29.61 36.21
C ALA A 94 -13.81 -28.30 35.51
N GLU A 95 -14.99 -27.77 35.83
CA GLU A 95 -15.47 -26.50 35.28
C GLU A 95 -14.48 -25.34 35.50
N ARG A 96 -13.85 -25.28 36.68
CA ARG A 96 -12.80 -24.27 36.96
C ARG A 96 -11.53 -24.44 36.13
N LYS A 97 -11.22 -25.65 35.66
CA LYS A 97 -10.08 -25.88 34.76
C LYS A 97 -10.46 -25.46 33.35
N ASP A 98 -11.65 -25.81 32.90
CA ASP A 98 -12.14 -25.51 31.54
C ASP A 98 -12.29 -24.00 31.35
N ILE A 99 -12.92 -23.29 32.31
CA ILE A 99 -12.96 -21.82 32.32
C ILE A 99 -11.55 -21.21 32.22
N ARG A 100 -10.56 -21.75 32.94
CA ARG A 100 -9.19 -21.21 32.91
C ARG A 100 -8.48 -21.51 31.59
N HIS A 101 -8.81 -22.61 30.94
CA HIS A 101 -8.31 -22.96 29.62
C HIS A 101 -8.86 -21.97 28.59
N ASP A 102 -10.17 -21.82 28.53
CA ASP A 102 -10.84 -20.93 27.58
C ASP A 102 -10.47 -19.45 27.80
N GLU A 103 -10.29 -19.02 29.06
CA GLU A 103 -9.80 -17.67 29.33
C GLU A 103 -8.37 -17.44 28.80
N ARG A 104 -7.53 -18.47 28.73
CA ARG A 104 -6.19 -18.38 28.11
C ARG A 104 -6.31 -18.31 26.58
N ASP A 105 -7.16 -19.12 25.99
CA ASP A 105 -7.38 -19.17 24.55
C ASP A 105 -7.97 -17.85 24.04
N ILE A 106 -8.99 -17.31 24.72
CA ILE A 106 -9.53 -15.96 24.46
C ILE A 106 -8.43 -14.90 24.47
N ASN A 107 -7.49 -14.97 25.42
CA ASN A 107 -6.41 -14.00 25.52
C ASN A 107 -5.39 -14.17 24.39
N HIS A 108 -5.08 -15.41 24.02
CA HIS A 108 -4.23 -15.74 22.88
C HIS A 108 -4.84 -15.19 21.58
N ASP A 109 -6.09 -15.54 21.30
CA ASP A 109 -6.79 -15.13 20.08
C ASP A 109 -6.97 -13.62 19.99
N ARG A 110 -7.19 -12.94 21.12
CA ARG A 110 -7.17 -11.46 21.15
C ARG A 110 -5.83 -10.91 20.70
N ALA A 111 -4.72 -11.49 21.17
CA ALA A 111 -3.38 -11.06 20.79
C ALA A 111 -3.11 -11.28 19.29
N VAL A 112 -3.51 -12.43 18.76
CA VAL A 112 -3.42 -12.78 17.33
C VAL A 112 -4.29 -11.85 16.49
N ARG A 113 -5.58 -11.72 16.80
CA ARG A 113 -6.52 -10.79 16.13
C ARG A 113 -5.98 -9.35 16.10
N ASN A 114 -5.43 -8.87 17.22
CA ASN A 114 -4.87 -7.53 17.31
C ASN A 114 -3.57 -7.38 16.49
N ARG A 115 -2.81 -8.46 16.30
CA ARG A 115 -1.67 -8.48 15.36
C ARG A 115 -2.17 -8.38 13.92
N ASP A 116 -3.17 -9.15 13.54
CA ASP A 116 -3.75 -9.14 12.19
C ASP A 116 -4.33 -7.76 11.85
N TYR A 117 -5.06 -7.12 12.78
CA TYR A 117 -5.52 -5.74 12.57
C TYR A 117 -4.37 -4.74 12.39
N ARG A 118 -3.24 -4.91 13.09
CA ARG A 118 -2.07 -4.05 12.89
C ARG A 118 -1.44 -4.28 11.52
N MET A 119 -1.34 -5.53 11.07
CA MET A 119 -0.82 -5.84 9.73
C MET A 119 -1.74 -5.27 8.65
N ALA A 120 -3.05 -5.46 8.75
CA ALA A 120 -4.03 -4.88 7.82
C ALA A 120 -3.92 -3.34 7.76
N ARG A 121 -3.70 -2.67 8.91
CA ARG A 121 -3.47 -1.23 8.96
C ARG A 121 -2.16 -0.80 8.29
N ARG A 122 -1.09 -1.61 8.37
CA ARG A 122 0.18 -1.35 7.65
C ARG A 122 -0.04 -1.44 6.15
N GLN A 123 -0.62 -2.54 5.67
CA GLN A 123 -0.97 -2.71 4.25
C GLN A 123 -1.85 -1.56 3.73
N GLN A 124 -2.76 -1.05 4.57
CA GLN A 124 -3.58 0.10 4.20
C GLN A 124 -2.78 1.41 4.04
N ARG A 125 -1.69 1.60 4.82
CA ARG A 125 -0.80 2.75 4.67
C ARG A 125 0.04 2.63 3.41
N ASP A 126 0.54 1.44 3.12
CA ASP A 126 1.35 1.14 1.92
C ASP A 126 0.51 1.43 0.66
N ILE A 127 -0.71 0.89 0.57
CA ILE A 127 -1.69 1.23 -0.48
C ILE A 127 -1.92 2.75 -0.64
N ASN A 128 -1.91 3.50 0.47
CA ASN A 128 -2.12 4.95 0.41
C ASN A 128 -0.86 5.70 -0.04
N HIS A 129 0.33 5.15 0.19
CA HIS A 129 1.58 5.66 -0.33
C HIS A 129 1.66 5.47 -1.84
N ASP A 130 1.51 4.24 -2.34
CA ASP A 130 1.54 3.91 -3.76
C ASP A 130 0.47 4.69 -4.55
N LYS A 131 -0.69 4.94 -3.92
CA LYS A 131 -1.73 5.79 -4.55
C LYS A 131 -1.32 7.24 -4.69
N ARG A 132 -0.49 7.76 -3.79
CA ARG A 132 0.04 9.13 -3.86
C ARG A 132 1.15 9.21 -4.90
N ASP A 133 2.04 8.23 -4.92
CA ASP A 133 3.17 8.17 -5.85
C ASP A 133 2.64 8.03 -7.28
N MET A 134 1.75 7.07 -7.53
CA MET A 134 1.06 6.94 -8.81
C MET A 134 0.30 8.20 -9.25
N ARG A 135 -0.22 9.01 -8.31
CA ARG A 135 -0.85 10.30 -8.65
C ARG A 135 0.18 11.34 -9.06
N GLN A 136 1.37 11.32 -8.48
CA GLN A 136 2.50 12.17 -8.83
C GLN A 136 3.02 11.80 -10.22
N ASP A 137 3.31 10.52 -10.47
CA ASP A 137 3.74 10.03 -11.79
C ASP A 137 2.70 10.34 -12.87
N MET A 138 1.41 10.24 -12.53
CA MET A 138 0.35 10.63 -13.47
C MET A 138 0.35 12.13 -13.82
N ARG A 139 0.83 12.99 -12.92
CA ARG A 139 0.97 14.44 -13.16
C ARG A 139 2.21 14.73 -13.98
N ASP A 140 3.34 14.13 -13.63
CA ASP A 140 4.60 14.38 -14.32
C ASP A 140 4.53 13.86 -15.76
N ARG A 141 4.02 12.65 -15.95
CA ARG A 141 3.68 12.13 -17.29
C ARG A 141 2.75 13.02 -18.10
N ARG A 142 1.86 13.79 -17.46
CA ARG A 142 1.00 14.75 -18.18
C ARG A 142 1.77 15.97 -18.65
N LYS A 143 2.74 16.44 -17.85
CA LYS A 143 3.66 17.53 -18.22
C LYS A 143 4.56 17.09 -19.36
N ASP A 144 5.24 15.95 -19.23
CA ASP A 144 6.11 15.44 -20.31
C ASP A 144 5.33 15.27 -21.62
N ASN A 145 4.08 14.83 -21.56
CA ASN A 145 3.24 14.73 -22.76
C ASN A 145 2.82 16.09 -23.33
N ALA A 146 2.73 17.14 -22.51
CA ALA A 146 2.52 18.52 -22.97
C ALA A 146 3.80 19.08 -23.61
N ASP A 147 4.95 18.90 -22.96
CA ASP A 147 6.26 19.36 -23.43
C ASP A 147 6.61 18.69 -24.78
N ILE A 148 6.43 17.37 -24.88
CA ILE A 148 6.55 16.62 -26.17
C ILE A 148 5.64 17.18 -27.28
N ARG A 149 4.46 17.73 -26.93
CA ARG A 149 3.55 18.31 -27.94
C ARG A 149 4.02 19.70 -28.35
N GLU A 150 4.53 20.49 -27.42
CA GLU A 150 5.07 21.83 -27.68
C GLU A 150 6.30 21.75 -28.58
N ASP A 151 7.30 20.94 -28.22
CA ASP A 151 8.51 20.68 -29.01
C ASP A 151 8.23 20.23 -30.44
N LYS A 152 7.14 19.48 -30.64
CA LYS A 152 6.73 19.01 -31.97
C LYS A 152 6.09 20.10 -32.83
N ASN A 153 5.55 21.14 -32.21
CA ASN A 153 4.87 22.24 -32.87
C ASN A 153 5.79 23.46 -33.05
N GLU A 154 7.00 23.45 -32.48
CA GLU A 154 7.99 24.51 -32.70
C GLU A 154 8.44 24.56 -34.17
N PRO A 155 8.44 25.74 -34.81
CA PRO A 155 8.96 25.92 -36.15
C PRO A 155 10.49 25.72 -36.18
N LYS A 156 10.97 24.99 -37.19
CA LYS A 156 12.40 24.70 -37.42
C LYS A 156 13.19 25.87 -37.98
#